data_AF-A0AA96Y7L2-F1
#
_entry.id   AF-A0AA96Y7L2-F1
#
_cell.length_a   1.000
_cell.length_b   1.000
_cell.length_c   1.000
_cell.angle_alpha   90.00
_cell.angle_beta   90.00
_cell.angle_gamma   90.00
#
_symmetry.space_group_name_H-M   'P 1'
#
loop_
_entity.id
_entity.type
_entity.pdbx_description
1 polymer ?
#
loop_
_entity_poly.entity_id
_entity_poly.type
_entity_poly.pdbx_seq_one_letter_code
_entity_poly.pdbx_strand_id
1 'polypeptide(L)'
;MLSQMKRLSLETEGQYATDADLQFLRDYAKSYGQRVETYQRIQNAEALLLSQVQQYMMSKDPTLFRNGDNDLTTKWKRDTVRVLRYSAVAMLLNDPETLQERFLLWFQTIMRAFGAQRSCNATYEAMQHVVRQHLTPVQASLFCPILEINRHLLGGSNA
;
A
#
# COMPACT_ATOMS: atom_id res chain seq x y z
N MET A 1 -0.47 13.51 3.34
CA MET A 1 -0.82 14.94 3.27
C MET A 1 -1.64 15.34 4.50
N LEU A 2 -2.60 14.54 4.99
CA LEU A 2 -3.34 14.83 6.22
C LEU A 2 -2.42 14.89 7.46
N SER A 3 -1.48 13.94 7.60
CA SER A 3 -0.50 13.96 8.68
C SER A 3 0.41 15.19 8.61
N GLN A 4 0.83 15.56 7.39
CA GLN A 4 1.65 16.75 7.14
C GLN A 4 0.91 18.05 7.42
N MET A 5 -0.38 18.16 7.10
CA MET A 5 -1.21 19.32 7.49
C MET A 5 -1.36 19.45 9.01
N LYS A 6 -1.58 18.32 9.69
CA LYS A 6 -1.65 18.31 11.15
C LYS A 6 -0.32 18.80 11.75
N ARG A 7 0.80 18.35 11.19
CA ARG A 7 2.14 18.76 11.62
C ARG A 7 2.37 20.25 11.37
N LEU A 8 2.06 20.75 10.16
CA LEU A 8 2.12 22.18 9.84
C LEU A 8 1.34 23.03 10.85
N SER A 9 0.10 22.64 11.17
CA SER A 9 -0.74 23.36 12.13
C SER A 9 -0.14 23.44 13.54
N LEU A 10 0.69 22.47 13.95
CA LEU A 10 1.36 22.47 15.25
C LEU A 10 2.66 23.26 15.21
N GLU A 11 3.43 23.15 14.12
CA GLU A 11 4.72 23.80 13.96
C GLU A 11 4.60 25.32 13.75
N THR A 12 3.50 25.79 13.17
CA THR A 12 3.24 27.21 12.92
C THR A 12 2.34 27.84 13.98
N GLU A 13 2.23 27.25 15.17
CA GLU A 13 1.36 27.79 16.21
C GLU A 13 1.81 29.21 16.61
N GLY A 14 0.92 30.19 16.43
CA GLY A 14 1.20 31.60 16.72
C GLY A 14 2.05 32.34 15.69
N GLN A 15 2.38 31.71 14.55
CA GLN A 15 3.17 32.31 13.47
C GLN A 15 2.63 31.94 12.09
N TYR A 16 3.02 32.67 11.06
CA TYR A 16 2.71 32.28 9.68
C TYR A 16 3.70 31.22 9.19
N ALA A 17 3.20 30.28 8.38
CA ALA A 17 4.04 29.28 7.72
C ALA A 17 5.07 29.94 6.78
N THR A 18 6.31 29.46 6.84
CA THR A 18 7.38 29.89 5.93
C THR A 18 7.26 29.19 4.58
N ASP A 19 8.05 29.65 3.60
CA ASP A 19 8.15 28.94 2.33
C ASP A 19 8.63 27.51 2.50
N ALA A 20 9.54 27.23 3.43
CA ALA A 20 10.00 25.88 3.69
C ALA A 20 8.86 24.99 4.19
N ASP A 21 8.04 25.51 5.12
CA ASP A 21 6.92 24.78 5.71
C ASP A 21 5.84 24.44 4.66
N LEU A 22 5.66 25.29 3.64
CA LEU A 22 4.67 25.08 2.59
C LEU A 22 5.19 24.24 1.41
N GLN A 23 6.45 23.80 1.42
CA GLN A 23 7.06 23.10 0.30
C GLN A 23 6.34 21.78 -0.02
N PHE A 24 5.93 21.02 1.01
CA PHE A 24 5.21 19.76 0.82
C PHE A 24 3.87 19.94 0.10
N LEU A 25 3.19 21.08 0.31
CA LEU A 25 1.93 21.40 -0.37
C LEU A 25 2.17 21.64 -1.85
N ARG A 26 3.25 22.35 -2.20
CA ARG A 26 3.62 22.58 -3.60
C ARG A 26 3.96 21.27 -4.29
N ASP A 27 4.71 20.39 -3.64
CA ASP A 27 5.07 19.09 -4.21
C ASP A 27 3.86 18.14 -4.33
N TYR A 28 2.95 18.20 -3.36
CA TYR A 28 1.67 17.49 -3.46
C TYR A 28 0.83 18.02 -4.61
N ALA A 29 0.65 19.35 -4.74
CA ALA A 29 -0.13 19.96 -5.80
C ALA A 29 0.42 19.60 -7.20
N LYS A 30 1.75 19.62 -7.38
CA LYS A 30 2.42 19.19 -8.61
C LYS A 30 2.18 17.71 -8.95
N SER A 31 2.11 16.85 -7.94
CA SER A 31 1.93 15.40 -8.14
C SER A 31 0.47 14.93 -8.11
N TYR A 32 -0.48 15.79 -7.71
CA TYR A 32 -1.86 15.42 -7.44
C TYR A 32 -2.56 14.83 -8.67
N GLY A 33 -2.44 15.47 -9.84
CA GLY A 33 -3.04 14.96 -11.08
C GLY A 33 -2.59 13.53 -11.41
N GLN A 34 -1.29 13.25 -11.29
CA GLN A 34 -0.75 11.93 -11.53
C GLN A 34 -1.23 10.90 -10.49
N ARG A 35 -1.38 11.30 -9.23
CA ARG A 35 -1.90 10.45 -8.15
C ARG A 35 -3.38 10.10 -8.37
N VAL A 36 -4.20 11.05 -8.81
CA VAL A 36 -5.60 10.81 -9.18
C VAL A 36 -5.70 9.82 -10.33
N GLU A 37 -4.93 10.02 -11.40
CA GLU A 37 -4.93 9.10 -12.55
C GLU A 37 -4.47 7.69 -12.13
N THR A 38 -3.43 7.60 -11.31
CA THR A 38 -2.92 6.32 -10.77
C THR A 38 -4.00 5.62 -9.94
N TYR A 39 -4.68 6.35 -9.06
CA TYR A 39 -5.74 5.83 -8.20
C TYR A 39 -6.90 5.27 -9.04
N GLN A 40 -7.38 6.04 -10.02
CA GLN A 40 -8.47 5.61 -10.91
C GLN A 40 -8.07 4.39 -11.75
N ARG A 41 -6.82 4.33 -12.22
CA ARG A 41 -6.32 3.18 -12.96
C ARG A 41 -6.27 1.93 -12.10
N ILE A 42 -5.81 2.02 -10.85
CA ILE A 42 -5.82 0.91 -9.89
C ILE A 42 -7.27 0.49 -9.60
N GLN A 43 -8.18 1.44 -9.39
CA GLN A 43 -9.60 1.18 -9.15
C GLN A 43 -10.23 0.40 -10.31
N ASN A 44 -10.01 0.85 -11.54
CA ASN A 44 -10.55 0.21 -12.74
C ASN A 44 -9.95 -1.18 -13.01
N ALA A 45 -8.68 -1.39 -12.63
CA ALA A 45 -7.97 -2.64 -12.81
C ALA A 45 -8.02 -3.58 -11.60
N GLU A 46 -8.72 -3.24 -10.50
CA GLU A 46 -8.65 -3.94 -9.21
C GLU A 46 -8.84 -5.46 -9.34
N ALA A 47 -9.90 -5.89 -10.01
CA ALA A 47 -10.20 -7.31 -10.17
C ALA A 47 -9.14 -8.04 -10.99
N LEU A 48 -8.63 -7.40 -12.06
CA LEU A 48 -7.59 -7.95 -12.92
C LEU A 48 -6.26 -8.09 -12.17
N LEU A 49 -5.84 -7.04 -11.47
CA LEU A 49 -4.61 -7.02 -10.68
C LEU A 49 -4.63 -8.15 -9.64
N LEU A 50 -5.73 -8.30 -8.89
CA LEU A 50 -5.84 -9.34 -7.88
C LEU A 50 -5.81 -10.75 -8.47
N SER A 51 -6.48 -10.96 -9.60
CA SER A 51 -6.43 -12.24 -10.31
C SER A 51 -5.01 -12.60 -10.74
N GLN A 52 -4.27 -11.64 -11.30
CA GLN A 52 -2.90 -11.87 -11.76
C GLN A 52 -1.92 -12.03 -10.61
N VAL A 53 -2.09 -11.30 -9.51
CA VAL A 53 -1.30 -11.48 -8.29
C VAL A 53 -1.51 -12.90 -7.75
N GLN A 54 -2.75 -13.37 -7.69
CA GLN A 54 -3.05 -14.73 -7.25
C GLN A 54 -2.37 -15.76 -8.16
N GLN A 55 -2.53 -15.63 -9.48
CA GLN A 55 -1.90 -16.52 -10.46
C GLN A 55 -0.37 -16.52 -10.31
N TYR A 56 0.24 -15.35 -10.18
CA TYR A 56 1.68 -15.23 -9.99
C TYR A 56 2.14 -15.92 -8.71
N MET A 57 1.45 -15.71 -7.59
CA MET A 57 1.74 -16.39 -6.33
C MET A 57 1.62 -17.92 -6.45
N MET A 58 0.51 -18.41 -7.03
CA MET A 58 0.29 -19.85 -7.24
C MET A 58 1.36 -20.48 -8.15
N SER A 59 1.83 -19.75 -9.16
CA SER A 59 2.90 -20.22 -10.05
C SER A 59 4.26 -20.34 -9.36
N LYS A 60 4.50 -19.52 -8.32
CA LYS A 60 5.74 -19.54 -7.54
C LYS A 60 5.70 -20.58 -6.43
N ASP A 61 4.60 -20.63 -5.72
CA ASP A 61 4.39 -21.59 -4.64
C ASP A 61 2.89 -21.77 -4.35
N PRO A 62 2.31 -22.93 -4.74
CA PRO A 62 0.92 -23.26 -4.46
C PRO A 62 0.59 -23.39 -2.95
N THR A 63 1.60 -23.55 -2.08
CA THR A 63 1.40 -23.70 -0.63
C THR A 63 1.12 -22.38 0.08
N LEU A 64 1.32 -21.23 -0.58
CA LEU A 64 1.13 -19.89 0.01
C LEU A 64 -0.31 -19.60 0.47
N PHE A 65 -1.28 -20.36 -0.06
CA PHE A 65 -2.70 -20.27 0.31
C PHE A 65 -3.16 -21.40 1.22
N ARG A 66 -2.25 -22.21 1.76
CA ARG A 66 -2.58 -23.34 2.65
C ARG A 66 -2.10 -23.09 4.07
N ASN A 67 -2.92 -23.52 5.03
CA ASN A 67 -2.51 -23.67 6.43
C ASN A 67 -3.01 -25.03 6.93
N GLY A 68 -2.12 -26.02 6.91
CA GLY A 68 -2.52 -27.43 7.00
C GLY A 68 -3.46 -27.78 5.85
N ASP A 69 -4.61 -28.37 6.18
CA ASP A 69 -5.63 -28.75 5.20
C ASP A 69 -6.58 -27.59 4.81
N ASN A 70 -6.45 -26.43 5.46
CA ASN A 70 -7.34 -25.30 5.20
C ASN A 70 -6.86 -24.47 4.00
N ASP A 71 -7.78 -24.23 3.05
CA ASP A 71 -7.60 -23.27 1.97
C ASP A 71 -7.94 -21.84 2.43
N LEU A 72 -6.95 -20.96 2.37
CA LEU A 72 -7.05 -19.56 2.78
C LEU A 72 -7.32 -18.60 1.61
N THR A 73 -7.49 -19.09 0.38
CA THR A 73 -7.62 -18.28 -0.84
C THR A 73 -8.72 -17.21 -0.72
N THR A 74 -9.91 -17.58 -0.25
CA THR A 74 -11.03 -16.64 -0.09
C THR A 74 -10.73 -15.56 0.96
N LYS A 75 -10.13 -15.94 2.09
CA LYS A 75 -9.73 -15.01 3.16
C LYS A 75 -8.66 -14.06 2.65
N TRP A 76 -7.62 -14.59 2.02
CA TRP A 76 -6.56 -13.83 1.38
C TRP A 76 -7.14 -12.82 0.41
N LYS A 77 -8.01 -13.22 -0.52
CA LYS A 77 -8.56 -12.31 -1.54
C LYS A 77 -9.28 -11.13 -0.89
N ARG A 78 -10.13 -11.38 0.11
CA ARG A 78 -10.85 -10.33 0.83
C ARG A 78 -9.91 -9.36 1.53
N ASP A 79 -8.92 -9.89 2.24
CA ASP A 79 -7.99 -9.08 3.02
C ASP A 79 -7.07 -8.27 2.09
N THR A 80 -6.60 -8.88 1.00
CA THR A 80 -5.77 -8.27 -0.04
C THR A 80 -6.51 -7.14 -0.78
N VAL A 81 -7.81 -7.29 -1.08
CA VAL A 81 -8.64 -6.18 -1.64
C VAL A 81 -8.64 -4.97 -0.70
N ARG A 82 -8.83 -5.20 0.60
CA ARG A 82 -8.87 -4.12 1.60
C ARG A 82 -7.53 -3.39 1.65
N VAL A 83 -6.43 -4.13 1.76
CA VAL A 83 -5.10 -3.53 1.79
C VAL A 83 -4.82 -2.73 0.52
N LEU A 84 -5.14 -3.28 -0.66
CA LEU A 84 -4.96 -2.59 -1.94
C LEU A 84 -5.67 -1.23 -1.96
N ARG A 85 -6.93 -1.18 -1.51
CA ARG A 85 -7.72 0.06 -1.46
C ARG A 85 -7.14 1.06 -0.47
N TYR A 86 -6.76 0.63 0.73
CA TYR A 86 -6.11 1.52 1.71
C TYR A 86 -4.77 2.06 1.18
N SER A 87 -3.97 1.22 0.53
CA SER A 87 -2.73 1.64 -0.10
C SER A 87 -2.95 2.63 -1.24
N ALA A 88 -3.98 2.43 -2.07
CA ALA A 88 -4.30 3.37 -3.15
C ALA A 88 -4.72 4.74 -2.59
N VAL A 89 -5.49 4.77 -1.50
CA VAL A 89 -5.84 6.01 -0.79
C VAL A 89 -4.62 6.68 -0.19
N ALA A 90 -3.71 5.93 0.43
CA ALA A 90 -2.47 6.47 0.99
C ALA A 90 -1.57 7.09 -0.09
N MET A 91 -1.48 6.45 -1.27
CA MET A 91 -0.79 6.99 -2.44
C MET A 91 -1.48 8.27 -2.94
N LEU A 92 -2.81 8.25 -3.07
CA LEU A 92 -3.60 9.40 -3.52
C LEU A 92 -3.36 10.61 -2.63
N LEU A 93 -3.47 10.42 -1.31
CA LEU A 93 -3.31 11.46 -0.31
C LEU A 93 -1.84 11.75 0.04
N ASN A 94 -0.86 11.12 -0.63
CA ASN A 94 0.55 11.20 -0.26
C ASN A 94 0.78 11.08 1.25
N ASP A 95 0.16 10.07 1.87
CA ASP A 95 0.08 9.90 3.33
C ASP A 95 0.37 8.46 3.77
N PRO A 96 1.60 7.96 3.55
CA PRO A 96 1.99 6.63 4.00
C PRO A 96 1.99 6.50 5.53
N GLU A 97 2.16 7.60 6.27
CA GLU A 97 2.16 7.63 7.74
C GLU A 97 0.77 7.23 8.28
N THR A 98 -0.29 7.85 7.77
CA THR A 98 -1.66 7.51 8.15
C THR A 98 -2.00 6.05 7.86
N LEU A 99 -1.53 5.51 6.73
CA LEU A 99 -1.70 4.08 6.39
C LEU A 99 -1.02 3.18 7.43
N GLN A 100 0.21 3.52 7.81
CA GLN A 100 0.97 2.75 8.79
C GLN A 100 0.28 2.76 10.16
N GLU A 101 0.02 3.96 10.68
CA GLU A 101 -0.49 4.15 12.04
C GLU A 101 -1.92 3.61 12.20
N ARG A 102 -2.80 3.89 11.24
CA ARG A 102 -4.23 3.59 11.39
C ARG A 102 -4.64 2.21 10.90
N PHE A 103 -3.80 1.56 10.09
CA PHE A 103 -4.16 0.28 9.49
C PHE A 103 -3.07 -0.77 9.63
N LEU A 104 -1.86 -0.53 9.12
CA LEU A 104 -0.86 -1.60 8.99
C LEU A 104 -0.34 -2.10 10.34
N LEU A 105 -0.15 -1.24 11.35
CA LEU A 105 0.29 -1.67 12.68
C LEU A 105 -0.71 -2.62 13.35
N TRP A 106 -2.00 -2.28 13.31
CA TRP A 106 -3.06 -3.17 13.80
C TRP A 106 -3.15 -4.45 12.97
N PHE A 107 -3.09 -4.33 11.65
CA PHE A 107 -3.21 -5.47 10.76
C PHE A 107 -2.01 -6.42 10.87
N GLN A 108 -0.82 -5.90 11.15
CA GLN A 108 0.38 -6.69 11.44
C GLN A 108 0.15 -7.62 12.63
N THR A 109 -0.47 -7.14 13.71
CA THR A 109 -0.79 -7.98 14.87
C THR A 109 -1.66 -9.18 14.48
N ILE A 110 -2.66 -8.95 13.62
CA ILE A 110 -3.54 -10.01 13.10
C ILE A 110 -2.74 -10.98 12.22
N MET A 111 -1.97 -10.48 11.26
CA MET A 111 -1.18 -11.32 10.35
C MET A 111 -0.17 -12.19 11.11
N ARG A 112 0.47 -11.64 12.16
CA ARG A 112 1.38 -12.39 13.03
C ARG A 112 0.66 -13.49 13.82
N ALA A 113 -0.52 -13.20 14.37
CA ALA A 113 -1.31 -14.19 15.10
C ALA A 113 -1.72 -15.40 14.23
N PHE A 114 -1.88 -15.20 12.92
CA PHE A 114 -2.19 -16.26 11.96
C PHE A 114 -0.96 -16.85 11.24
N GLY A 115 0.27 -16.42 11.57
CA GLY A 115 1.49 -16.90 10.90
C GLY A 115 1.55 -16.55 9.40
N ALA A 116 0.89 -15.46 8.98
CA ALA A 116 0.69 -15.13 7.56
C ALA A 116 1.88 -14.40 6.91
N GLN A 117 2.98 -14.13 7.63
CA GLN A 117 4.09 -13.28 7.18
C GLN A 117 4.66 -13.73 5.84
N ARG A 118 4.91 -15.04 5.67
CA ARG A 118 5.40 -15.61 4.40
C ARG A 118 4.46 -15.31 3.22
N SER A 119 3.16 -15.49 3.44
CA SER A 119 2.13 -15.22 2.43
C SER A 119 2.02 -13.72 2.15
N CYS A 120 2.08 -12.87 3.17
CA CYS A 120 2.12 -11.41 3.03
C CYS A 120 3.33 -10.94 2.23
N ASN A 121 4.53 -11.44 2.53
CA ASN A 121 5.75 -11.10 1.80
C ASN A 121 5.62 -11.42 0.31
N ALA A 122 5.18 -12.64 -0.01
CA ALA A 122 4.95 -13.06 -1.39
C ALA A 122 3.84 -12.25 -2.08
N THR A 123 2.77 -11.89 -1.34
CA THR A 123 1.66 -11.09 -1.87
C THR A 123 2.14 -9.72 -2.34
N TYR A 124 2.88 -8.98 -1.52
CA TYR A 124 3.29 -7.62 -1.87
C TYR A 124 4.44 -7.59 -2.88
N GLU A 125 5.30 -8.62 -2.90
CA GLU A 125 6.27 -8.82 -3.99
C GLU A 125 5.55 -9.07 -5.32
N ALA A 126 4.57 -9.98 -5.35
CA ALA A 126 3.75 -10.27 -6.52
C ALA A 126 2.97 -9.04 -6.98
N MET A 127 2.37 -8.29 -6.05
CA MET A 127 1.69 -7.02 -6.36
C MET A 127 2.62 -6.04 -7.05
N GLN A 128 3.83 -5.82 -6.51
CA GLN A 128 4.80 -4.93 -7.11
C GLN A 128 5.21 -5.36 -8.53
N HIS A 129 5.34 -6.67 -8.77
CA HIS A 129 5.58 -7.19 -10.11
C HIS A 129 4.41 -6.88 -11.05
N VAL A 130 3.19 -7.24 -10.64
CA VAL A 130 1.98 -7.08 -11.45
C VAL A 130 1.68 -5.61 -11.71
N VAL A 131 1.73 -4.72 -10.71
CA VAL A 131 1.39 -3.30 -10.95
C VAL A 131 2.36 -2.63 -11.92
N ARG A 132 3.64 -3.03 -11.97
CA ARG A 132 4.61 -2.51 -12.96
C ARG A 132 4.28 -2.90 -14.41
N GLN A 133 3.43 -3.91 -14.61
CA GLN A 133 2.96 -4.30 -15.94
C GLN A 133 1.75 -3.50 -16.41
N HIS A 134 1.00 -2.88 -15.49
CA HIS A 134 -0.25 -2.14 -15.79
C HIS A 134 -0.14 -0.63 -15.62
N LEU A 135 0.80 -0.20 -14.78
CA LEU A 135 1.06 1.21 -14.51
C LEU A 135 2.23 1.69 -15.35
N THR A 136 2.20 2.96 -15.76
CA THR A 136 3.39 3.59 -16.35
C THR A 136 4.52 3.65 -15.30
N PRO A 137 5.80 3.82 -15.69
CA PRO A 137 6.89 3.93 -14.73
C PRO A 137 6.67 5.01 -13.67
N VAL A 138 6.07 6.14 -14.05
CA VAL A 138 5.72 7.24 -13.13
C VAL A 138 4.65 6.81 -12.13
N GLN A 139 3.59 6.17 -12.60
CA GLN A 139 2.51 5.67 -11.75
C GLN A 139 3.01 4.56 -10.80
N ALA A 140 3.85 3.66 -11.29
CA ALA A 140 4.48 2.63 -10.48
C ALA A 140 5.41 3.23 -9.42
N SER A 141 6.16 4.30 -9.73
CA SER A 141 7.00 4.99 -8.75
C SER A 141 6.21 5.66 -7.63
N LEU A 142 4.93 5.99 -7.86
CA LEU A 142 4.04 6.50 -6.81
C LEU A 142 3.50 5.37 -5.91
N PHE A 143 3.20 4.20 -6.48
CA PHE A 143 2.47 3.15 -5.78
C PHE A 143 3.36 2.06 -5.17
N CYS A 144 4.42 1.64 -5.87
CA CYS A 144 5.32 0.60 -5.37
C CYS A 144 5.93 0.90 -4.00
N PRO A 145 6.32 2.14 -3.64
CA PRO A 145 6.79 2.45 -2.30
C PRO A 145 5.75 2.14 -1.21
N ILE A 146 4.45 2.36 -1.49
CA ILE A 146 3.38 2.02 -0.55
C ILE A 146 3.25 0.51 -0.37
N LEU A 147 3.38 -0.26 -1.46
CA LEU A 147 3.37 -1.72 -1.40
C LEU A 147 4.59 -2.27 -0.66
N GLU A 148 5.75 -1.63 -0.76
CA GLU A 148 6.94 -2.02 -0.02
C GLU A 148 6.78 -1.78 1.49
N ILE A 149 6.12 -0.69 1.90
CA ILE A 149 5.75 -0.48 3.32
C ILE A 149 4.86 -1.63 3.83
N ASN A 150 3.84 -2.02 3.04
CA ASN A 150 3.00 -3.17 3.40
C ASN A 150 3.83 -4.46 3.52
N ARG A 151 4.75 -4.70 2.57
CA ARG A 151 5.64 -5.86 2.56
C ARG A 151 6.51 -5.91 3.80
N HIS A 152 7.13 -4.79 4.16
CA HIS A 152 8.03 -4.71 5.29
C HIS A 152 7.29 -4.96 6.60
N LEU A 153 6.15 -4.28 6.81
CA LEU A 153 5.36 -4.40 8.04
C LEU A 153 4.65 -5.76 8.15
N LEU A 154 4.04 -6.27 7.08
CA LEU A 154 3.21 -7.47 7.15
C LEU A 154 3.97 -8.76 6.81
N GLY A 155 5.00 -8.66 5.95
CA GLY A 155 5.81 -9.77 5.48
C GLY A 155 6.91 -10.21 6.44
N GLY A 156 7.18 -9.44 7.49
CA GLY A 156 8.11 -9.83 8.56
C GLY A 156 9.58 -9.68 8.19
N SER A 157 9.97 -8.59 7.53
CA SER A 157 11.39 -8.22 7.51
C SER A 157 11.80 -7.79 8.91
N ASN A 158 12.58 -8.63 9.59
CA ASN A 158 13.52 -8.14 10.58
C ASN A 158 14.48 -7.17 9.86
N ALA A 159 14.70 -6.01 10.48
CA ALA A 159 15.91 -5.23 10.25
C ALA A 159 17.14 -6.08 10.63
#